data_AF-A0A1V5AJT7-F1
#
_entry.id   AF-A0A1V5AJT7-F1
#
_cell.length_a   1.000
_cell.length_b   1.000
_cell.length_c   1.000
_cell.angle_alpha   90.00
_cell.angle_beta   90.00
_cell.angle_gamma   90.00
#
_symmetry.space_group_name_H-M   'P 1'
#
loop_
_entity.id
_entity.type
_entity.pdbx_description
1 polymer ?
#
loop_
_entity_poly.entity_id
_entity_poly.type
_entity_poly.pdbx_seq_one_letter_code
_entity_poly.pdbx_strand_id
1 'polypeptide(L)'
;MALHAGDIISPGMCYAFEGRGMDIRLVFGNNDGDRLGLMRDFQAVGCRILGDFGEVEADGRRIALLHGTDEAVVRSLAASGEYDVVVRGHTHLRSIVKAKALVINPGELWGPFSGTRSVALLDTDRLAVEVVELKGTASIKELLSARAKAFDADLSKENGSHSDQDLRRR
;
A
#
# COMPACT_ATOMS: atom_id res chain seq x y z
N MET A 1 1.77 -12.54 -13.43
CA MET A 1 1.55 -12.80 -11.98
C MET A 1 1.54 -11.48 -11.24
N ALA A 2 0.82 -11.37 -10.12
CA ALA A 2 0.85 -10.21 -9.24
C ALA A 2 1.22 -10.62 -7.81
N LEU A 3 2.04 -9.81 -7.16
CA LEU A 3 2.49 -10.03 -5.78
C LEU A 3 1.95 -8.89 -4.91
N HIS A 4 1.32 -9.23 -3.78
CA HIS A 4 0.83 -8.25 -2.80
C HIS A 4 1.58 -8.41 -1.48
N ALA A 5 2.29 -7.38 -1.06
CA ALA A 5 3.12 -7.40 0.14
C ALA A 5 2.33 -7.10 1.42
N GLY A 6 1.10 -7.61 1.56
CA GLY A 6 0.27 -7.48 2.77
C GLY A 6 -0.46 -6.16 2.98
N ASP A 7 -1.10 -6.03 4.14
CA ASP A 7 -2.02 -4.94 4.51
C ASP A 7 -3.20 -4.80 3.51
N ILE A 8 -3.83 -5.93 3.20
CA ILE A 8 -5.12 -5.99 2.49
C ILE A 8 -6.25 -5.50 3.41
N ILE A 9 -6.07 -5.65 4.72
CA ILE A 9 -6.94 -5.26 5.83
C ILE A 9 -8.21 -6.09 5.93
N SER A 10 -9.00 -6.17 4.85
CA SER A 10 -10.36 -6.70 4.88
C SER A 10 -10.56 -7.86 3.89
N PRO A 11 -11.21 -8.96 4.30
CA PRO A 11 -11.56 -10.08 3.41
C PRO A 11 -12.35 -9.65 2.16
N GLY A 12 -13.24 -8.66 2.29
CA GLY A 12 -14.06 -8.15 1.19
C GLY A 12 -13.26 -7.49 0.06
N MET A 13 -11.96 -7.23 0.24
CA MET A 13 -11.10 -6.77 -0.85
C MET A 13 -10.85 -7.83 -1.92
N CYS A 14 -11.17 -9.11 -1.65
CA CYS A 14 -11.04 -10.20 -2.61
C CYS A 14 -11.82 -9.97 -3.91
N TYR A 15 -12.96 -9.29 -3.85
CA TYR A 15 -13.81 -9.00 -5.02
C TYR A 15 -13.13 -8.11 -6.06
N ALA A 16 -12.09 -7.37 -5.68
CA ALA A 16 -11.27 -6.62 -6.65
C ALA A 16 -10.52 -7.53 -7.64
N PHE A 17 -10.31 -8.80 -7.26
CA PHE A 17 -9.55 -9.79 -8.01
C PHE A 17 -10.43 -10.83 -8.71
N GLU A 18 -11.70 -10.93 -8.32
CA GLU A 18 -12.65 -11.88 -8.88
C GLU A 18 -12.80 -11.71 -10.40
N GLY A 19 -12.73 -12.82 -11.14
CA GLY A 19 -12.90 -12.84 -12.60
C GLY A 19 -11.76 -12.19 -13.40
N ARG A 20 -10.64 -11.78 -12.77
CA ARG A 20 -9.51 -11.12 -13.47
C ARG A 20 -8.53 -12.08 -14.13
N GLY A 21 -8.57 -13.37 -13.82
CA GLY A 21 -7.69 -14.39 -14.42
C GLY A 21 -6.20 -14.22 -14.09
N MET A 22 -5.87 -13.50 -13.02
CA MET A 22 -4.49 -13.24 -12.60
C MET A 22 -4.04 -14.21 -11.50
N ASP A 23 -2.86 -14.82 -11.63
CA ASP A 23 -2.19 -15.52 -10.51
C ASP A 23 -1.71 -14.47 -9.51
N ILE A 24 -2.38 -14.39 -8.36
CA ILE A 24 -2.10 -13.42 -7.30
C ILE A 24 -1.60 -14.16 -6.07
N ARG A 25 -0.42 -13.75 -5.60
CA ARG A 25 0.20 -14.26 -4.38
C ARG A 25 0.33 -13.14 -3.38
N LEU A 26 -0.13 -13.39 -2.16
CA LEU A 26 -0.19 -12.41 -1.08
C LEU A 26 0.52 -12.94 0.14
N VAL A 27 1.11 -12.03 0.91
CA VAL A 27 1.53 -12.28 2.30
C VAL A 27 0.71 -11.41 3.23
N PHE A 28 0.70 -11.72 4.52
CA PHE A 28 0.09 -10.87 5.51
C PHE A 28 0.98 -9.67 5.85
N GLY A 29 0.35 -8.53 6.11
CA GLY A 29 0.95 -7.37 6.76
C GLY A 29 0.56 -7.28 8.23
N ASN A 30 1.20 -6.36 8.94
CA ASN A 30 0.99 -6.22 10.39
C ASN A 30 -0.40 -5.68 10.75
N ASN A 31 -1.16 -5.15 9.79
CA ASN A 31 -2.51 -4.66 10.00
C ASN A 31 -3.60 -5.67 9.57
N ASP A 32 -3.23 -6.83 9.03
CA ASP A 32 -4.16 -7.88 8.62
C ASP A 32 -4.68 -8.67 9.85
N GLY A 33 -5.77 -8.18 10.45
CA GLY A 33 -6.36 -8.76 11.66
C GLY A 33 -7.15 -10.05 11.41
N ASP A 34 -8.10 -10.03 10.47
CA ASP A 34 -8.93 -11.20 10.14
C ASP A 34 -8.24 -12.15 9.15
N ARG A 35 -7.16 -12.79 9.62
CA ARG A 35 -6.35 -13.69 8.79
C ARG A 35 -7.14 -14.89 8.29
N LEU A 36 -8.06 -15.43 9.09
CA LEU A 36 -8.89 -16.57 8.70
C LEU A 36 -9.90 -16.19 7.61
N GLY A 37 -10.59 -15.05 7.76
CA GLY A 37 -11.48 -14.52 6.74
C GLY A 37 -10.73 -14.18 5.45
N LEU A 38 -9.56 -13.55 5.56
CA LEU A 38 -8.69 -13.26 4.42
C LEU A 38 -8.33 -14.54 3.67
N MET A 39 -7.86 -15.59 4.36
CA MET A 39 -7.53 -16.86 3.72
C MET A 39 -8.73 -17.47 3.01
N ARG A 40 -9.88 -17.55 3.68
CA ARG A 40 -11.11 -18.12 3.11
C ARG A 40 -11.54 -17.38 1.84
N ASP A 41 -11.65 -16.05 1.91
CA ASP A 41 -12.25 -15.25 0.85
C ASP A 41 -11.30 -15.06 -0.34
N PHE A 42 -10.00 -14.90 -0.09
CA PHE A 42 -9.02 -14.82 -1.17
C PHE A 42 -8.84 -16.17 -1.88
N GLN A 43 -8.85 -17.30 -1.15
CA GLN A 43 -8.82 -18.62 -1.78
C GLN A 43 -10.05 -18.87 -2.64
N ALA A 44 -11.23 -18.40 -2.22
CA ALA A 44 -12.47 -18.55 -2.97
C ALA A 44 -12.43 -17.86 -4.35
N VAL A 45 -11.68 -16.76 -4.48
CA VAL A 45 -11.51 -16.04 -5.76
C VAL A 45 -10.24 -16.45 -6.54
N GLY A 46 -9.56 -17.53 -6.11
CA GLY A 46 -8.39 -18.07 -6.79
C GLY A 46 -7.05 -17.41 -6.43
N CYS A 47 -7.02 -16.55 -5.40
CA CYS A 47 -5.79 -15.96 -4.87
C CYS A 47 -5.11 -16.90 -3.85
N ARG A 48 -3.79 -16.78 -3.70
CA ARG A 48 -3.01 -17.57 -2.74
C ARG A 48 -2.39 -16.68 -1.67
N ILE A 49 -2.75 -16.89 -0.41
CA ILE A 49 -2.07 -16.29 0.73
C ILE A 49 -0.97 -17.24 1.21
N LEU A 50 0.27 -16.78 1.23
CA LEU A 50 1.48 -17.56 1.53
C LEU A 50 1.87 -17.53 3.02
N GLY A 51 1.14 -16.79 3.86
CA GLY A 51 1.50 -16.57 5.26
C GLY A 51 2.24 -15.24 5.44
N ASP A 52 3.14 -15.17 6.43
CA ASP A 52 3.94 -13.96 6.71
C ASP A 52 5.13 -13.80 5.75
N PHE A 53 5.54 -14.90 5.12
CA PHE A 53 6.63 -14.97 4.17
C PHE A 53 6.25 -15.92 3.03
N GLY A 54 6.57 -15.54 1.80
CA GLY A 54 6.30 -16.35 0.62
C GLY A 54 7.52 -16.47 -0.26
N GLU A 55 7.85 -17.70 -0.67
CA GLU A 55 8.78 -17.95 -1.76
C GLU A 55 8.01 -18.10 -3.07
N VAL A 56 8.45 -17.36 -4.07
CA VAL A 56 7.80 -17.26 -5.38
C VAL A 56 8.86 -17.47 -6.43
N GLU A 57 8.60 -18.37 -7.38
CA GLU A 57 9.39 -18.48 -8.60
C GLU A 57 8.62 -17.87 -9.78
N ALA A 58 9.31 -17.09 -10.61
CA ALA A 58 8.82 -16.57 -11.89
C ALA A 58 9.98 -16.50 -12.88
N ASP A 59 9.83 -17.16 -14.03
CA ASP A 59 10.83 -17.20 -15.13
C ASP A 59 12.25 -17.57 -14.64
N GLY A 60 12.33 -18.55 -13.73
CA GLY A 60 13.59 -19.01 -13.13
C GLY A 60 14.19 -18.07 -12.08
N ARG A 61 13.52 -16.97 -11.73
CA ARG A 61 13.93 -16.04 -10.67
C ARG A 61 13.33 -16.43 -9.34
N ARG A 62 14.15 -16.51 -8.30
CA ARG A 62 13.69 -16.71 -6.91
C ARG A 62 13.33 -15.37 -6.29
N ILE A 63 12.09 -15.24 -5.85
CA ILE A 63 11.51 -14.02 -5.29
C ILE A 63 11.08 -14.29 -3.85
N ALA A 64 11.65 -13.55 -2.90
CA ALA A 64 11.16 -13.47 -1.53
C ALA A 64 10.06 -12.41 -1.45
N LEU A 65 8.90 -12.78 -0.92
CA LEU A 65 7.77 -11.88 -0.67
C LEU A 65 7.51 -11.82 0.83
N LEU A 66 7.46 -10.61 1.40
CA LEU A 66 7.14 -10.35 2.80
C LEU A 66 6.54 -8.96 2.95
N HIS A 67 5.83 -8.67 4.04
CA HIS A 67 5.40 -7.29 4.27
C HIS A 67 6.58 -6.38 4.67
N GLY A 68 7.55 -6.93 5.40
CA GLY A 68 8.80 -6.22 5.74
C GLY A 68 8.69 -5.30 6.95
N THR A 69 7.93 -5.70 7.97
CA THR A 69 7.88 -5.02 9.28
C THR A 69 9.23 -5.04 10.00
N ASP A 70 9.99 -6.14 9.86
CA ASP A 70 11.34 -6.27 10.42
C ASP A 70 12.40 -5.99 9.34
N GLU A 71 13.04 -4.84 9.45
CA GLU A 71 14.11 -4.41 8.54
C GLU A 71 15.37 -5.30 8.63
N ALA A 72 15.63 -5.97 9.76
CA ALA A 72 16.76 -6.90 9.86
C ALA A 72 16.53 -8.13 8.96
N VAL A 73 15.29 -8.64 8.91
CA VAL A 73 14.91 -9.73 8.02
C VAL A 73 15.02 -9.30 6.55
N VAL A 74 14.48 -8.14 6.18
CA VAL A 74 14.59 -7.61 4.80
C VAL A 74 16.05 -7.50 4.37
N ARG A 75 16.92 -6.91 5.20
CA ARG A 75 18.35 -6.78 4.91
C ARG A 75 19.04 -8.14 4.78
N SER A 76 18.67 -9.11 5.62
CA SER A 76 19.27 -10.45 5.59
C SER A 76 18.91 -11.18 4.30
N LEU A 77 17.63 -11.14 3.90
CA LEU A 77 17.17 -11.71 2.62
C LEU A 77 17.89 -11.04 1.44
N ALA A 78 17.98 -9.71 1.43
CA ALA A 78 18.62 -8.94 0.37
C ALA A 78 20.13 -9.20 0.22
N ALA A 79 20.80 -9.63 1.30
CA ALA A 79 22.23 -9.91 1.34
C ALA A 79 22.59 -11.41 1.26
N SER A 80 21.60 -12.30 1.37
CA SER A 80 21.79 -13.76 1.43
C SER A 80 22.40 -14.33 0.15
N GLY A 81 21.95 -13.87 -1.01
CA GLY A 81 22.24 -14.49 -2.31
C GLY A 81 21.31 -15.66 -2.66
N GLU A 82 20.32 -15.96 -1.81
CA GLU A 82 19.31 -17.01 -2.06
C GLU A 82 18.22 -16.54 -3.04
N TYR A 83 17.98 -15.24 -3.12
CA TYR A 83 16.92 -14.64 -3.90
C TYR A 83 17.48 -13.64 -4.91
N ASP A 84 16.91 -13.63 -6.11
CA ASP A 84 17.17 -12.60 -7.12
C ASP A 84 16.43 -11.29 -6.75
N VAL A 85 15.24 -11.42 -6.14
CA VAL A 85 14.35 -10.30 -5.83
C VAL A 85 13.77 -10.44 -4.43
N VAL A 86 13.66 -9.32 -3.71
CA VAL A 86 12.92 -9.21 -2.44
C VAL A 86 11.83 -8.17 -2.60
N VAL A 87 10.57 -8.58 -2.52
CA VAL A 87 9.40 -7.69 -2.59
C VAL A 87 8.87 -7.43 -1.19
N ARG A 88 8.76 -6.15 -0.82
CA ARG A 88 8.29 -5.70 0.50
C ARG A 88 7.25 -4.58 0.42
N GLY A 89 6.57 -4.34 1.54
CA GLY A 89 5.64 -3.24 1.76
C GLY A 89 5.99 -2.47 3.05
N HIS A 90 5.01 -2.27 3.93
CA HIS A 90 5.11 -1.67 5.26
C HIS A 90 5.41 -0.17 5.35
N THR A 91 6.42 0.35 4.66
CA THR A 91 6.83 1.76 4.86
C THR A 91 5.97 2.78 4.10
N HIS A 92 5.07 2.34 3.22
CA HIS A 92 4.33 3.19 2.26
C HIS A 92 5.21 3.96 1.26
N LEU A 93 6.54 3.91 1.39
CA LEU A 93 7.49 4.64 0.57
C LEU A 93 7.99 3.75 -0.57
N ARG A 94 7.77 4.21 -1.81
CA ARG A 94 8.37 3.57 -2.98
C ARG A 94 9.89 3.55 -2.85
N SER A 95 10.51 2.41 -3.14
CA SER A 95 11.95 2.25 -3.06
C SER A 95 12.41 1.07 -3.90
N ILE A 96 13.43 1.30 -4.73
CA ILE A 96 14.10 0.25 -5.50
C ILE A 96 15.58 0.28 -5.10
N VAL A 97 16.05 -0.77 -4.45
CA VAL A 97 17.44 -0.86 -3.97
C VAL A 97 18.10 -2.08 -4.58
N LYS A 98 19.26 -1.87 -5.21
CA LYS A 98 20.10 -2.97 -5.70
C LYS A 98 21.09 -3.38 -4.60
N ALA A 99 20.93 -4.60 -4.09
CA ALA A 99 21.88 -5.28 -3.21
C ALA A 99 22.39 -6.54 -3.93
N LYS A 100 22.57 -7.66 -3.21
CA LYS A 100 22.73 -8.97 -3.88
C LYS A 100 21.42 -9.39 -4.56
N ALA A 101 20.30 -9.14 -3.89
CA ALA A 101 18.97 -9.16 -4.49
C ALA A 101 18.51 -7.75 -4.88
N LEU A 102 17.60 -7.67 -5.85
CA LEU A 102 16.85 -6.47 -6.16
C LEU A 102 15.70 -6.32 -5.14
N VAL A 103 15.78 -5.32 -4.27
CA VAL A 103 14.76 -5.04 -3.27
C VAL A 103 13.75 -4.05 -3.84
N ILE A 104 12.49 -4.45 -3.87
CA ILE A 104 11.38 -3.69 -4.44
C ILE A 104 10.36 -3.39 -3.34
N ASN A 105 10.10 -2.11 -3.12
CA ASN A 105 8.92 -1.62 -2.43
C ASN A 105 8.10 -0.77 -3.42
N PRO A 106 6.89 -1.22 -3.82
CA PRO A 106 6.07 -0.49 -4.78
C PRO A 106 5.47 0.80 -4.18
N GLY A 107 5.61 1.01 -2.86
CA GLY A 107 4.93 2.07 -2.14
C GLY A 107 3.52 1.67 -1.75
N GLU A 108 2.62 2.63 -1.76
CA GLU A 108 1.24 2.47 -1.30
C GLU A 108 0.27 2.46 -2.48
N LEU A 109 -0.69 1.51 -2.49
CA LEU A 109 -1.73 1.47 -3.51
C LEU A 109 -2.91 2.41 -3.20
N TRP A 110 -3.23 2.60 -1.91
CA TRP A 110 -4.31 3.46 -1.45
C TRP A 110 -3.95 4.93 -1.66
N GLY A 111 -2.79 5.35 -1.16
CA GLY A 111 -2.12 6.62 -1.44
C GLY A 111 -2.15 7.71 -0.36
N PRO A 112 -3.12 7.77 0.57
CA PRO A 112 -3.21 8.89 1.50
C PRO A 112 -2.04 9.08 2.47
N PHE A 113 -1.20 8.06 2.73
CA PHE A 113 -0.06 8.22 3.63
C PHE A 113 1.17 8.78 2.92
N SER A 114 1.49 8.25 1.73
CA SER A 114 2.64 8.73 0.94
C SER A 114 2.30 9.94 0.06
N GLY A 115 1.02 10.21 -0.19
CA GLY A 115 0.56 11.17 -1.20
C GLY A 115 0.66 10.66 -2.64
N THR A 116 1.14 9.43 -2.83
CA THR A 116 1.34 8.81 -4.14
C THR A 116 0.70 7.43 -4.18
N ARG A 117 0.08 7.08 -5.30
CA ARG A 117 -0.45 5.73 -5.54
C ARG A 117 0.44 5.06 -6.55
N SER A 118 1.01 3.91 -6.24
CA SER A 118 1.93 3.26 -7.17
C SER A 118 1.92 1.74 -7.11
N VAL A 119 2.35 1.16 -8.22
CA VAL A 119 2.66 -0.27 -8.38
C VAL A 119 4.02 -0.41 -9.05
N ALA A 120 4.67 -1.56 -8.91
CA ALA A 120 5.92 -1.86 -9.59
C ALA A 120 5.71 -2.97 -10.63
N LEU A 121 6.23 -2.76 -11.84
CA LEU A 121 6.31 -3.74 -12.91
C LEU A 121 7.75 -4.25 -12.98
N LEU A 122 7.95 -5.55 -12.78
CA LEU A 122 9.25 -6.20 -12.88
C LEU A 122 9.34 -6.95 -14.21
N ASP A 123 10.34 -6.60 -15.01
CA ASP A 123 10.82 -7.41 -16.13
C ASP A 123 11.78 -8.47 -15.56
N THR A 124 11.36 -9.73 -15.57
CA THR A 124 12.08 -10.88 -14.98
C THR A 124 13.31 -11.30 -15.80
N ASP A 125 13.29 -11.05 -17.11
CA ASP A 125 14.43 -11.33 -18.00
C ASP A 125 15.57 -10.36 -17.72
N ARG A 126 15.23 -9.05 -17.65
CA ARG A 126 16.21 -7.96 -17.50
C ARG A 126 16.50 -7.58 -16.05
N LEU A 127 15.69 -8.05 -15.09
CA LEU A 127 15.66 -7.57 -13.71
C LEU A 127 15.57 -6.03 -13.64
N ALA A 128 14.69 -5.48 -14.48
CA ALA A 128 14.40 -4.05 -14.54
C ALA A 128 13.04 -3.76 -13.92
N VAL A 129 12.93 -2.65 -13.19
CA VAL A 129 11.69 -2.26 -12.52
C VAL A 129 11.22 -0.91 -13.03
N GLU A 130 9.96 -0.86 -13.43
CA GLU A 130 9.24 0.37 -13.69
C GLU A 130 8.24 0.59 -12.55
N VAL A 131 8.25 1.79 -11.96
CA VAL A 131 7.22 2.19 -10.99
C VAL A 131 6.17 3.00 -11.72
N VAL A 132 4.94 2.50 -11.72
CA VAL A 132 3.79 3.16 -12.36
C VAL A 132 2.99 3.88 -11.30
N GLU A 133 2.88 5.20 -11.44
CA GLU A 133 2.00 6.03 -10.61
C GLU A 133 0.56 5.98 -11.12
N LEU A 134 -0.40 5.85 -10.21
CA LEU A 134 -1.83 5.82 -10.48
C LEU A 134 -2.45 7.17 -10.12
N LYS A 135 -3.57 7.52 -10.78
CA LYS A 135 -4.29 8.78 -10.50
C LYS A 135 -4.64 8.88 -9.02
N GLY A 136 -4.17 9.95 -8.38
CA GLY A 136 -4.18 10.14 -6.93
C GLY A 136 -5.51 10.60 -6.33
N THR A 137 -5.55 10.53 -5.01
CA THR A 137 -6.53 11.20 -4.13
C THR A 137 -5.71 12.05 -3.14
N ALA A 138 -6.30 13.11 -2.57
CA ALA A 138 -5.63 13.93 -1.58
C ALA A 138 -5.06 13.09 -0.42
N SER A 139 -3.84 13.39 -0.02
CA SER A 139 -3.18 12.81 1.15
C SER A 139 -3.93 13.12 2.44
N ILE A 140 -3.72 12.33 3.49
CA ILE A 140 -4.28 12.62 4.82
C ILE A 140 -3.86 14.02 5.27
N LYS A 141 -2.62 14.43 5.00
CA LYS A 141 -2.13 15.77 5.34
C LYS A 141 -2.91 16.87 4.63
N GLU A 142 -3.20 16.70 3.35
CA GLU A 142 -4.01 17.65 2.56
C GLU A 142 -5.45 17.68 3.05
N LEU A 143 -6.04 16.52 3.33
CA LEU A 143 -7.41 16.40 3.87
C LEU A 143 -7.55 17.08 5.23
N LEU A 144 -6.59 16.84 6.15
CA LEU A 144 -6.57 17.47 7.46
C LEU A 144 -6.38 18.99 7.36
N SER A 145 -5.51 19.45 6.46
CA SER A 145 -5.29 20.88 6.22
C SER A 145 -6.53 21.56 5.65
N ALA A 146 -7.24 20.91 4.72
CA ALA A 146 -8.48 21.41 4.15
C ALA A 146 -9.59 21.48 5.22
N ARG A 147 -9.69 20.47 6.08
CA ARG A 147 -10.65 20.45 7.20
C ARG A 147 -10.41 21.58 8.19
N ALA A 148 -9.15 21.86 8.55
CA ALA A 148 -8.81 22.97 9.44
C ALA A 148 -9.25 24.32 8.84
N LYS A 149 -8.96 24.56 7.56
CA LYS A 149 -9.38 25.79 6.86
C LYS A 149 -10.90 25.95 6.77
N ALA A 150 -11.62 24.85 6.54
CA ALA A 150 -13.08 24.88 6.49
C ALA A 150 -13.67 25.23 7.87
N PHE A 151 -13.12 24.66 8.94
CA PHE A 151 -13.53 24.95 10.31
C PHE A 151 -13.29 26.43 10.69
N ASP A 152 -12.12 26.98 10.36
CA ASP A 152 -11.81 28.40 10.61
C ASP A 152 -12.75 29.35 9.82
N ALA A 153 -13.12 28.97 8.60
CA ALA A 153 -14.04 29.74 7.77
C ALA A 153 -15.47 29.74 8.31
N ASP A 154 -15.94 28.64 8.90
CA ASP A 154 -17.26 28.55 9.51
C ASP A 154 -17.34 29.39 10.81
N LEU A 155 -16.31 29.35 11.66
CA LEU A 155 -16.19 30.22 12.84
C LEU A 155 -16.18 31.72 12.47
N SER A 156 -15.54 32.06 11.36
CA SER A 156 -15.48 33.45 10.88
C SER A 156 -16.83 33.95 10.35
N LYS A 157 -17.68 33.05 9.83
CA LYS A 157 -19.04 33.38 9.37
C LYS A 157 -20.02 33.55 10.53
N GLU A 158 -19.93 32.70 11.57
CA GLU A 158 -20.76 32.82 12.77
C GLU A 158 -20.45 34.12 13.55
N ASN A 159 -19.18 34.51 13.62
CA ASN A 159 -18.79 35.76 14.29
C ASN A 159 -19.09 37.02 13.44
N GLY A 160 -19.25 36.88 12.11
CA GLY A 160 -19.61 37.97 11.20
C GLY A 160 -21.10 38.30 11.18
N SER A 161 -21.98 37.43 11.70
CA SER A 161 -23.43 37.69 11.78
C SER A 161 -23.89 38.47 13.02
N HIS A 162 -22.95 38.87 13.91
CA HIS A 162 -23.25 39.62 15.13
C HIS A 162 -22.67 41.03 15.18
N SER A 163 -22.23 41.60 14.05
CA SER A 163 -21.88 43.02 13.99
C SER A 163 -23.05 43.89 13.49
N ASP A 164 -23.62 44.64 14.44
CA ASP A 164 -24.01 46.05 14.26
C ASP A 164 -25.32 46.41 13.49
N GLN A 165 -26.48 45.90 13.92
CA GLN A 165 -27.76 46.58 13.62
C GLN A 165 -28.73 46.84 14.80
N ASP A 166 -28.45 46.42 16.03
CA ASP A 166 -29.43 46.57 17.14
C ASP A 166 -29.13 47.67 18.19
N LEU A 167 -28.11 48.51 18.01
CA LEU A 167 -27.80 49.60 18.97
C LEU A 167 -28.28 51.00 18.54
N ARG A 168 -29.17 51.13 17.55
CA ARG A 168 -29.82 52.40 17.17
C ARG A 168 -31.34 52.40 17.35
N ARG A 169 -31.86 51.90 18.48
CA ARG A 169 -33.21 52.22 18.96
C ARG A 169 -33.26 52.22 20.48
N ARG A 170 -32.94 53.35 21.10
CA ARG A 170 -33.54 53.87 22.34
C ARG A 170 -33.00 55.27 22.62
#